data_AF-A0A858BY12-F1
#
_entry.id   AF-A0A858BY12-F1
#
_cell.length_a   1.000
_cell.length_b   1.000
_cell.length_c   1.000
_cell.angle_alpha   90.00
_cell.angle_beta   90.00
_cell.angle_gamma   90.00
#
_symmetry.space_group_name_H-M   'P 1'
#
loop_
_entity.id
_entity.type
_entity.pdbx_description
1 polymer ?
#
loop_
_entity_poly.entity_id
_entity_poly.type
_entity_poly.pdbx_seq_one_letter_code
_entity_poly.pdbx_strand_id
1 'polypeptide(L)'
;MKKLVFLVLVGLFMGSMTSCAISSFDTDQAPQNALSAYKEVLENKTEFTASSAEDGAKTMYLDQLLDNGSETFKFLNFTVLDLNGDEIPEVVIQYGLANDAPYPDSVEVLYYSQGTVYGYNFNYRGLYALKEDGSFTWSNGAADNGYAKLQFTSENYEYDNLAYAKQNVPAESYFVKDQPVTASEYDDFIAAQDKKKDAIWYDFTTEDINSQLSEESN
;
A
#
# COMPACT_ATOMS: atom_id res chain seq x y z
N MET A 1 7.12 21.90 78.10
CA MET A 1 6.08 22.50 77.24
C MET A 1 5.54 21.42 76.30
N LYS A 2 4.26 21.05 76.49
CA LYS A 2 3.22 20.63 75.51
C LYS A 2 3.66 19.76 74.31
N LYS A 3 3.35 18.46 74.28
CA LYS A 3 2.15 17.81 73.66
C LYS A 3 1.98 18.10 72.16
N LEU A 4 1.99 17.07 71.30
CA LEU A 4 0.76 16.54 70.68
C LEU A 4 1.01 15.21 69.92
N VAL A 5 0.15 14.24 70.21
CA VAL A 5 -0.07 12.98 69.49
C VAL A 5 -1.05 13.27 68.35
N PHE A 6 -0.84 12.69 67.16
CA PHE A 6 -1.95 12.40 66.25
C PHE A 6 -1.82 11.00 65.66
N LEU A 7 -2.81 10.18 66.03
CA LEU A 7 -3.16 8.89 65.48
C LEU A 7 -4.17 9.16 64.36
N VAL A 8 -3.97 8.63 63.15
CA VAL A 8 -5.06 8.43 62.18
C VAL A 8 -4.93 7.03 61.60
N LEU A 9 -6.03 6.29 61.74
CA LEU A 9 -6.27 4.93 61.30
C LEU A 9 -7.07 4.95 59.98
N VAL A 10 -6.96 3.84 59.25
CA VAL A 10 -7.89 3.30 58.21
C VAL A 10 -7.74 3.79 56.77
N GLY A 11 -7.50 2.82 55.91
CA GLY A 11 -7.74 2.87 54.47
C GLY A 11 -7.29 1.60 53.77
N LEU A 12 -7.95 0.47 54.07
CA LEU A 12 -7.80 -0.78 53.31
C LEU A 12 -8.51 -0.58 51.96
N PHE A 13 -7.76 -0.50 50.86
CA PHE A 13 -8.33 -0.56 49.51
C PHE A 13 -7.84 -1.84 48.83
N MET A 14 -8.68 -2.88 48.90
CA MET A 14 -8.62 -4.03 47.99
C MET A 14 -9.08 -3.54 46.62
N GLY A 15 -8.13 -3.14 45.77
CA GLY A 15 -8.34 -2.98 44.35
C GLY A 15 -7.86 -4.24 43.64
N SER A 16 -8.78 -5.13 43.29
CA SER A 16 -8.54 -6.19 42.29
C SER A 16 -8.23 -5.50 40.96
N MET A 17 -6.95 -5.38 40.62
CA MET A 17 -6.56 -5.03 39.26
C MET A 17 -6.77 -6.25 38.38
N THR A 18 -7.92 -6.31 37.74
CA THR A 18 -8.09 -7.13 36.54
C THR A 18 -7.12 -6.58 35.50
N SER A 19 -5.98 -7.25 35.32
CA SER A 19 -5.06 -7.00 34.22
C SER A 19 -5.78 -7.38 32.93
N CYS A 20 -6.35 -6.39 32.24
CA CYS A 20 -6.51 -6.53 30.80
C CYS A 20 -5.09 -6.48 30.22
N ALA A 21 -4.59 -7.64 29.81
CA ALA A 21 -3.43 -7.71 28.93
C ALA A 21 -3.84 -7.02 27.62
N ILE A 22 -3.43 -5.76 27.47
CA ILE A 22 -3.29 -5.15 26.15
C ILE A 22 -2.09 -5.89 25.55
N SER A 23 -2.32 -6.77 24.59
CA SER A 23 -1.24 -7.33 23.78
C SER A 23 -0.50 -6.15 23.17
N SER A 24 0.74 -5.95 23.57
CA SER A 24 1.68 -5.10 22.84
C SER A 24 1.77 -5.69 21.44
N PHE A 25 1.23 -5.00 20.44
CA PHE A 25 1.59 -5.28 19.05
C PHE A 25 3.09 -5.04 18.95
N ASP A 26 3.86 -6.13 18.90
CA ASP A 26 5.31 -6.08 18.88
C ASP A 26 5.72 -5.54 17.50
N THR A 27 6.07 -4.26 17.45
CA THR A 27 6.40 -3.56 16.20
C THR A 27 7.59 -4.19 15.49
N ASP A 28 8.45 -4.89 16.22
CA ASP A 28 9.64 -5.57 15.71
C ASP A 28 9.31 -6.76 14.80
N GLN A 29 8.06 -7.25 14.81
CA GLN A 29 7.59 -8.33 13.93
C GLN A 29 6.69 -7.83 12.79
N ALA A 30 6.41 -6.52 12.69
CA ALA A 30 5.42 -6.00 11.75
C ALA A 30 5.73 -6.35 10.28
N PRO A 31 6.98 -6.20 9.77
CA PRO A 31 7.29 -6.60 8.40
C PRO A 31 7.10 -8.09 8.15
N GLN A 32 7.53 -8.96 9.08
CA GLN A 32 7.37 -10.41 8.94
C GLN A 32 5.89 -10.82 8.96
N ASN A 33 5.11 -10.24 9.87
CA ASN A 33 3.67 -10.45 9.93
C ASN A 33 2.98 -10.02 8.63
N ALA A 34 3.43 -8.92 8.02
CA ALA A 34 2.91 -8.46 6.73
C ALA A 34 3.24 -9.44 5.60
N LEU A 35 4.51 -9.85 5.45
CA LEU A 35 4.95 -10.79 4.41
C LEU A 35 4.18 -12.12 4.49
N SER A 36 4.06 -12.69 5.69
CA SER A 36 3.30 -13.93 5.92
C SER A 36 1.82 -13.76 5.59
N ALA A 37 1.21 -12.62 5.94
CA ALA A 37 -0.19 -12.34 5.60
C ALA A 37 -0.42 -12.17 4.09
N TYR A 38 0.45 -11.43 3.39
CA TYR A 38 0.37 -11.29 1.94
C TYR A 38 0.51 -12.63 1.24
N LYS A 39 1.44 -13.48 1.71
CA LYS A 39 1.64 -14.81 1.14
C LYS A 39 0.36 -15.64 1.18
N GLU A 40 -0.36 -15.65 2.31
CA GLU A 40 -1.63 -16.36 2.43
C GLU A 40 -2.68 -15.83 1.45
N VAL A 41 -2.72 -14.51 1.20
CA VAL A 41 -3.60 -13.89 0.19
C VAL A 41 -3.21 -14.32 -1.22
N LEU A 42 -1.92 -14.24 -1.57
CA LEU A 42 -1.40 -14.60 -2.90
C LEU A 42 -1.56 -16.10 -3.22
N GLU A 43 -1.50 -16.96 -2.20
CA GLU A 43 -1.79 -18.39 -2.32
C GLU A 43 -3.29 -18.72 -2.25
N ASN A 44 -4.14 -17.69 -2.20
CA ASN A 44 -5.61 -17.79 -2.16
C ASN A 44 -6.12 -18.60 -0.95
N LYS A 45 -5.38 -18.57 0.18
CA LYS A 45 -5.70 -19.29 1.42
C LYS A 45 -6.52 -18.48 2.40
N THR A 46 -6.44 -17.15 2.32
CA THR A 46 -7.20 -16.21 3.15
C THR A 46 -7.77 -15.09 2.30
N GLU A 47 -8.82 -14.47 2.79
CA GLU A 47 -9.43 -13.29 2.18
C GLU A 47 -8.64 -12.03 2.54
N PHE A 48 -8.67 -11.04 1.65
CA PHE A 48 -8.26 -9.67 1.93
C PHE A 48 -9.47 -8.73 1.90
N THR A 49 -9.33 -7.54 2.49
CA THR A 49 -10.36 -6.51 2.49
C THR A 49 -10.18 -5.60 1.28
N ALA A 50 -10.93 -5.85 0.22
CA ALA A 50 -10.98 -4.98 -0.95
C ALA A 50 -11.69 -3.67 -0.58
N SER A 51 -10.98 -2.54 -0.72
CA SER A 51 -11.59 -1.23 -0.57
C SER A 51 -12.35 -0.88 -1.85
N SER A 52 -13.67 -0.71 -1.75
CA SER A 52 -14.48 -0.12 -2.81
C SER A 52 -15.05 1.21 -2.30
N ALA A 53 -14.82 2.28 -3.07
CA ALA A 53 -15.28 3.62 -2.72
C ALA A 53 -16.82 3.75 -2.67
N GLU A 54 -17.55 2.84 -3.32
CA GLU A 54 -19.01 2.94 -3.50
C GLU A 54 -19.84 1.95 -2.65
N ASP A 55 -19.36 0.72 -2.42
CA ASP A 55 -20.13 -0.34 -1.74
C ASP A 55 -19.63 -0.67 -0.32
N GLY A 56 -18.66 0.11 0.18
CA GLY A 56 -17.93 -0.21 1.40
C GLY A 56 -16.91 -1.33 1.22
N ALA A 57 -16.15 -1.59 2.28
CA ALA A 57 -15.16 -2.65 2.30
C ALA A 57 -15.82 -4.04 2.17
N LYS A 58 -15.30 -4.88 1.28
CA LYS A 58 -15.73 -6.27 1.11
C LYS A 58 -14.54 -7.19 1.30
N THR A 59 -14.75 -8.39 1.84
CA THR A 59 -13.71 -9.41 1.86
C THR A 59 -13.84 -10.31 0.64
N MET A 60 -12.71 -10.71 0.07
CA MET A 60 -12.67 -11.61 -1.07
C MET A 60 -11.33 -12.35 -1.13
N TYR A 61 -11.32 -13.50 -1.79
CA TYR A 61 -10.12 -14.20 -2.22
C TYR A 61 -9.52 -13.51 -3.45
N LEU A 62 -8.20 -13.66 -3.63
CA LEU A 62 -7.48 -12.99 -4.70
C LEU A 62 -7.96 -13.44 -6.09
N ASP A 63 -8.21 -14.74 -6.29
CA ASP A 63 -8.69 -15.30 -7.56
C ASP A 63 -10.02 -14.72 -8.04
N GLN A 64 -10.83 -14.18 -7.13
CA GLN A 64 -12.08 -13.51 -7.47
C GLN A 64 -11.86 -12.20 -8.24
N LEU A 65 -10.66 -11.60 -8.21
CA LEU A 65 -10.30 -10.47 -9.10
C LEU A 65 -10.26 -10.86 -10.59
N LEU A 66 -10.12 -12.15 -10.89
CA LEU A 66 -10.05 -12.66 -12.25
C LEU A 66 -11.45 -13.00 -12.83
N ASP A 67 -12.50 -12.92 -12.01
CA ASP A 67 -13.88 -13.18 -12.46
C ASP A 67 -14.43 -11.98 -13.23
N ASN A 68 -14.23 -11.98 -14.55
CA ASN A 68 -14.76 -10.96 -15.46
C ASN A 68 -15.82 -11.51 -16.43
N GLY A 69 -16.56 -12.55 -16.01
CA GLY A 69 -17.65 -13.14 -16.78
C GLY A 69 -17.20 -13.94 -18.00
N SER A 70 -17.00 -13.29 -19.15
CA SER A 70 -16.71 -13.94 -20.44
C SER A 70 -15.23 -13.96 -20.83
N GLU A 71 -14.43 -13.10 -20.21
CA GLU A 71 -13.01 -12.97 -20.51
C GLU A 71 -12.17 -13.72 -19.48
N THR A 72 -11.06 -14.31 -19.94
CA THR A 72 -10.12 -15.01 -19.07
C THR A 72 -9.01 -14.05 -18.66
N PHE A 73 -8.95 -13.71 -17.38
CA PHE A 73 -7.87 -12.95 -16.79
C PHE A 73 -6.84 -13.87 -16.15
N LYS A 74 -5.60 -13.39 -16.05
CA LYS A 74 -4.52 -14.06 -15.31
C LYS A 74 -3.70 -13.03 -14.53
N PHE A 75 -3.18 -13.43 -13.38
CA PHE A 75 -2.06 -12.72 -12.77
C PHE A 75 -0.82 -12.86 -13.65
N LEU A 76 -0.08 -11.76 -13.81
CA LEU A 76 1.07 -11.67 -14.70
C LEU A 76 2.35 -11.72 -13.89
N ASN A 77 2.49 -10.78 -12.95
CA ASN A 77 3.66 -10.60 -12.12
C ASN A 77 3.29 -9.88 -10.83
N PHE A 78 4.23 -9.84 -9.90
CA PHE A 78 4.13 -9.06 -8.68
C PHE A 78 5.48 -8.48 -8.26
N THR A 79 5.46 -7.49 -7.38
CA THR A 79 6.63 -6.98 -6.67
C THR A 79 6.30 -6.81 -5.19
N VAL A 80 7.34 -6.90 -4.35
CA VAL A 80 7.28 -6.63 -2.91
C VAL A 80 8.15 -5.40 -2.66
N LEU A 81 7.54 -4.28 -2.27
CA LEU A 81 8.22 -3.00 -2.20
C LEU A 81 7.55 -2.07 -1.19
N ASP A 82 8.35 -1.34 -0.40
CA ASP A 82 7.88 -0.24 0.47
C ASP A 82 7.47 0.96 -0.39
N LEU A 83 6.17 1.23 -0.48
CA LEU A 83 5.61 2.29 -1.34
C LEU A 83 5.41 3.61 -0.57
N ASN A 84 5.11 3.55 0.72
CA ASN A 84 4.77 4.71 1.55
C ASN A 84 5.95 5.23 2.40
N GLY A 85 7.03 4.45 2.52
CA GLY A 85 8.24 4.75 3.28
C GLY A 85 8.19 4.40 4.76
N ASP A 86 7.32 3.46 5.18
CA ASP A 86 7.15 3.07 6.59
C ASP A 86 7.97 1.84 7.01
N GLU A 87 8.87 1.36 6.13
CA GLU A 87 9.70 0.16 6.30
C GLU A 87 8.92 -1.17 6.31
N ILE A 88 7.60 -1.16 6.07
CA ILE A 88 6.78 -2.34 5.82
C ILE A 88 6.48 -2.40 4.33
N PRO A 89 6.88 -3.46 3.61
CA PRO A 89 6.62 -3.53 2.18
C PRO A 89 5.13 -3.75 1.88
N GLU A 90 4.67 -3.23 0.75
CA GLU A 90 3.43 -3.62 0.09
C GLU A 90 3.68 -4.67 -1.00
N VAL A 91 2.59 -5.33 -1.43
CA VAL A 91 2.62 -6.20 -2.62
C VAL A 91 1.83 -5.54 -3.75
N VAL A 92 2.46 -5.37 -4.91
CA VAL A 92 1.80 -4.86 -6.12
C VAL A 92 1.67 -6.00 -7.12
N ILE A 93 0.47 -6.25 -7.62
CA ILE A 93 0.15 -7.37 -8.51
C ILE A 93 -0.38 -6.80 -9.82
N GLN A 94 0.21 -7.18 -10.95
CA GLN A 94 -0.34 -6.86 -12.26
C GLN A 94 -1.14 -8.04 -12.79
N TYR A 95 -2.32 -7.75 -13.33
CA TYR A 95 -3.18 -8.76 -13.95
C TYR A 95 -3.93 -8.20 -15.14
N GLY A 96 -4.35 -9.09 -16.04
CA GLY A 96 -5.00 -8.69 -17.28
C GLY A 96 -5.43 -9.87 -18.11
N LEU A 97 -5.88 -9.57 -19.33
CA LEU A 97 -6.36 -10.56 -20.29
C LEU A 97 -5.30 -11.63 -20.60
N ALA A 98 -5.73 -12.87 -20.67
CA ALA A 98 -4.88 -14.01 -21.02
C ALA A 98 -4.52 -14.09 -22.52
N ASN A 99 -4.50 -12.96 -23.23
CA ASN A 99 -4.35 -12.85 -24.70
C ASN A 99 -2.99 -12.28 -25.15
N ASP A 100 -1.98 -12.33 -24.29
CA ASP A 100 -0.62 -11.80 -24.52
C ASP A 100 -0.59 -10.31 -24.91
N ALA A 101 -1.49 -9.52 -24.32
CA ALA A 101 -1.45 -8.07 -24.41
C ALA A 101 -0.08 -7.53 -23.92
N PRO A 102 0.44 -6.45 -24.53
CA PRO A 102 1.76 -5.90 -24.17
C PRO A 102 1.79 -5.21 -22.81
N TYR A 103 0.63 -4.94 -22.21
CA TYR A 103 0.48 -4.25 -20.93
C TYR A 103 -0.59 -4.96 -20.10
N PRO A 104 -0.49 -4.92 -18.75
CA PRO A 104 -1.57 -5.37 -17.89
C PRO A 104 -2.79 -4.45 -18.03
N ASP A 105 -3.96 -4.94 -17.63
CA ASP A 105 -5.19 -4.14 -17.61
C ASP A 105 -5.37 -3.44 -16.26
N SER A 106 -4.97 -4.14 -15.19
CA SER A 106 -5.21 -3.73 -13.81
C SER A 106 -4.01 -3.99 -12.90
N VAL A 107 -3.98 -3.24 -11.81
CA VAL A 107 -2.98 -3.33 -10.75
C VAL A 107 -3.71 -3.40 -9.41
N GLU A 108 -3.40 -4.42 -8.62
CA GLU A 108 -3.87 -4.55 -7.23
C GLU A 108 -2.72 -4.25 -6.29
N VAL A 109 -2.91 -3.36 -5.33
CA VAL A 109 -1.94 -3.06 -4.27
C VAL A 109 -2.47 -3.59 -2.94
N LEU A 110 -1.72 -4.51 -2.33
CA LEU A 110 -2.00 -5.05 -1.00
C LEU A 110 -1.20 -4.30 0.06
N TYR A 111 -1.89 -3.84 1.09
CA TYR A 111 -1.34 -3.11 2.23
C TYR A 111 -1.75 -3.77 3.55
N TYR A 112 -0.78 -4.04 4.41
CA TYR A 112 -1.00 -4.67 5.71
C TYR A 112 -1.09 -3.61 6.81
N SER A 113 -2.19 -3.60 7.55
CA SER A 113 -2.33 -2.75 8.72
C SER A 113 -3.11 -3.44 9.82
N GLN A 114 -2.58 -3.41 11.04
CA GLN A 114 -3.25 -3.90 12.25
C GLN A 114 -3.82 -5.34 12.11
N GLY A 115 -3.08 -6.24 11.46
CA GLY A 115 -3.50 -7.63 11.28
C GLY A 115 -4.42 -7.89 10.09
N THR A 116 -4.71 -6.88 9.27
CA THR A 116 -5.59 -6.98 8.10
C THR A 116 -4.84 -6.63 6.83
N VAL A 117 -5.02 -7.41 5.77
CA VAL A 117 -4.58 -7.06 4.41
C VAL A 117 -5.72 -6.31 3.72
N TYR A 118 -5.44 -5.10 3.27
CA TYR A 118 -6.32 -4.26 2.46
C TYR A 118 -5.88 -4.29 1.01
N GLY A 119 -6.82 -4.27 0.08
CA GLY A 119 -6.55 -4.24 -1.36
C GLY A 119 -7.10 -2.97 -2.01
N TYR A 120 -6.27 -2.33 -2.83
CA TYR A 120 -6.63 -1.15 -3.62
C TYR A 120 -6.41 -1.43 -5.10
N ASN A 121 -7.50 -1.29 -5.86
CA ASN A 121 -7.49 -1.57 -7.28
C ASN A 121 -7.26 -0.31 -8.12
N PHE A 122 -6.41 -0.44 -9.13
CA PHE A 122 -6.10 0.58 -10.10
C PHE A 122 -6.24 -0.01 -11.51
N ASN A 123 -6.67 0.81 -12.47
CA ASN A 123 -6.36 0.51 -13.86
C ASN A 123 -4.85 0.68 -14.10
N TYR A 124 -4.31 0.07 -15.15
CA TYR A 124 -2.87 0.15 -15.46
C TYR A 124 -2.32 1.59 -15.47
N ARG A 125 -3.06 2.56 -16.02
CA ARG A 125 -2.60 3.96 -16.08
C ARG A 125 -2.70 4.70 -14.74
N GLY A 126 -3.39 4.12 -13.75
CA GLY A 126 -3.43 4.63 -12.39
C GLY A 126 -2.10 4.44 -11.67
N LEU A 127 -1.38 3.35 -11.94
CA LEU A 127 -0.09 3.02 -11.33
C LEU A 127 0.76 2.24 -12.33
N TYR A 128 1.67 2.92 -13.04
CA TYR A 128 2.62 2.28 -13.96
C TYR A 128 4.01 2.89 -13.87
N ALA A 129 4.99 2.24 -14.51
CA ALA A 129 6.41 2.63 -14.43
C ALA A 129 6.89 2.80 -12.98
N LEU A 130 6.49 1.85 -12.12
CA LEU A 130 6.88 1.81 -10.70
C LEU A 130 8.40 1.71 -10.56
N LYS A 131 8.95 2.57 -9.71
CA LYS A 131 10.37 2.69 -9.40
C LYS A 131 10.71 1.95 -8.12
N GLU A 132 11.98 1.59 -7.96
CA GLU A 132 12.54 0.91 -6.77
C GLU A 132 12.37 1.73 -5.48
N ASP A 133 12.13 3.03 -5.57
CA ASP A 133 11.91 3.90 -4.39
C ASP A 133 10.42 4.15 -4.08
N GLY A 134 9.52 3.36 -4.69
CA GLY A 134 8.07 3.44 -4.50
C GLY A 134 7.38 4.55 -5.30
N SER A 135 8.13 5.40 -6.03
CA SER A 135 7.51 6.38 -6.93
C SER A 135 7.01 5.72 -8.22
N PHE A 136 5.90 6.22 -8.77
CA PHE A 136 5.31 5.68 -10.00
C PHE A 136 4.67 6.80 -10.83
N THR A 137 4.38 6.50 -12.09
CA THR A 137 3.62 7.37 -12.99
C THR A 137 2.13 7.05 -12.93
N TRP A 138 1.29 8.08 -12.95
CA TRP A 138 -0.15 7.96 -13.12
C TRP A 138 -0.64 8.87 -14.25
N SER A 139 -1.77 8.52 -14.88
CA SER A 139 -2.29 9.28 -16.02
C SER A 139 -3.80 9.11 -16.24
N ASN A 140 -4.52 10.22 -16.16
CA ASN A 140 -5.93 10.34 -16.58
C ASN A 140 -6.07 10.93 -18.00
N GLY A 141 -5.01 11.49 -18.56
CA GLY A 141 -5.00 12.02 -19.92
C GLY A 141 -3.68 12.70 -20.28
N ALA A 142 -3.57 13.18 -21.52
CA ALA A 142 -2.37 13.84 -22.03
C ALA A 142 -1.97 15.09 -21.22
N ALA A 143 -2.94 15.76 -20.59
CA ALA A 143 -2.73 16.95 -19.77
C ALA A 143 -3.15 16.76 -18.30
N ASP A 144 -3.32 15.51 -17.86
CA ASP A 144 -3.65 15.15 -16.48
C ASP A 144 -2.92 13.86 -16.12
N ASN A 145 -1.68 14.02 -15.64
CA ASN A 145 -0.74 12.95 -15.37
C ASN A 145 0.41 13.45 -14.49
N GLY A 146 1.17 12.53 -13.91
CA GLY A 146 2.27 12.89 -13.05
C GLY A 146 3.01 11.71 -12.45
N TYR A 147 3.91 12.04 -11.53
CA TYR A 147 4.58 11.10 -10.64
C TYR A 147 4.05 11.26 -9.23
N ALA A 148 3.81 10.15 -8.55
CA ALA A 148 3.35 10.12 -7.16
C ALA A 148 4.01 8.99 -6.36
N LYS A 149 3.80 9.04 -5.04
CA LYS A 149 3.88 7.90 -4.13
C LYS A 149 2.49 7.60 -3.58
N LEU A 150 2.31 6.39 -3.04
CA LEU A 150 1.09 6.06 -2.31
C LEU A 150 1.25 6.41 -0.83
N GLN A 151 0.16 6.87 -0.24
CA GLN A 151 -0.03 6.96 1.20
C GLN A 151 -1.29 6.18 1.55
N PHE A 152 -1.22 5.36 2.59
CA PHE A 152 -2.29 4.43 2.94
C PHE A 152 -2.94 4.79 4.28
N THR A 153 -4.23 4.51 4.35
CA THR A 153 -5.02 4.43 5.58
C THR A 153 -5.81 3.13 5.52
N SER A 154 -6.33 2.62 6.65
CA SER A 154 -7.10 1.36 6.64
C SER A 154 -8.33 1.38 5.73
N GLU A 155 -8.83 2.55 5.32
CA GLU A 155 -10.04 2.67 4.50
C GLU A 155 -9.75 3.17 3.08
N ASN A 156 -8.61 3.82 2.85
CA ASN A 156 -8.36 4.55 1.61
C ASN A 156 -6.87 4.71 1.30
N TYR A 157 -6.55 5.13 0.08
CA TYR A 157 -5.23 5.58 -0.32
C TYR A 157 -5.28 7.03 -0.84
N GLU A 158 -4.13 7.69 -0.84
CA GLU A 158 -3.95 9.00 -1.46
C GLU A 158 -2.68 9.02 -2.32
N TYR A 159 -2.71 9.81 -3.39
CA TYR A 159 -1.51 10.11 -4.16
C TYR A 159 -0.77 11.27 -3.48
N ASP A 160 0.41 10.97 -2.92
CA ASP A 160 1.38 12.00 -2.58
C ASP A 160 2.09 12.44 -3.87
N ASN A 161 1.53 13.48 -4.50
CA ASN A 161 1.97 13.94 -5.81
C ASN A 161 3.36 14.60 -5.74
N LEU A 162 4.32 13.99 -6.42
CA LEU A 162 5.67 14.52 -6.55
C LEU A 162 5.73 15.62 -7.62
N ALA A 163 5.07 15.38 -8.76
CA ALA A 163 4.86 16.35 -9.82
C ALA A 163 3.66 15.95 -10.67
N TYR A 164 2.89 16.92 -11.16
CA TYR A 164 1.76 16.65 -12.06
C TYR A 164 1.48 17.80 -13.01
N ALA A 165 0.94 17.45 -14.17
CA ALA A 165 0.30 18.36 -15.10
C ALA A 165 -1.21 18.32 -14.88
N LYS A 166 -1.89 19.47 -14.99
CA LYS A 166 -3.34 19.56 -14.84
C LYS A 166 -3.98 20.47 -15.89
N GLN A 167 -5.09 20.02 -16.47
CA GLN A 167 -5.87 20.82 -17.42
C GLN A 167 -6.76 21.85 -16.70
N ASN A 168 -7.12 22.93 -17.40
CA ASN A 168 -8.14 23.90 -17.01
C ASN A 168 -7.82 24.75 -15.76
N VAL A 169 -6.55 24.84 -15.37
CA VAL A 169 -6.08 25.83 -14.40
C VAL A 169 -5.58 27.06 -15.17
N PRO A 170 -6.12 28.28 -14.95
CA PRO A 170 -5.61 29.49 -15.60
C PRO A 170 -4.17 29.77 -15.18
N ALA A 171 -3.30 30.06 -16.15
CA ALA A 171 -1.89 30.47 -16.03
C ALA A 171 -0.84 29.40 -15.61
N GLU A 172 -1.20 28.36 -14.87
CA GLU A 172 -0.24 27.36 -14.35
C GLU A 172 -0.71 25.93 -14.67
N SER A 173 0.04 25.20 -15.49
CA SER A 173 -0.32 23.84 -15.93
C SER A 173 0.54 22.73 -15.33
N TYR A 174 1.61 23.08 -14.61
CA TYR A 174 2.62 22.15 -14.11
C TYR A 174 2.95 22.44 -12.65
N PHE A 175 3.02 21.40 -11.85
CA PHE A 175 3.24 21.49 -10.41
C PHE A 175 4.32 20.49 -9.99
N VAL A 176 5.18 20.91 -9.04
CA VAL A 176 6.12 20.04 -8.32
C VAL A 176 5.90 20.28 -6.84
N LYS A 177 5.58 19.23 -6.08
CA LYS A 177 5.15 19.32 -4.67
C LYS A 177 4.08 20.39 -4.44
N ASP A 178 3.05 20.36 -5.28
CA ASP A 178 1.93 21.32 -5.30
C ASP A 178 2.30 22.80 -5.50
N GLN A 179 3.54 23.10 -5.88
CA GLN A 179 3.96 24.45 -6.26
C GLN A 179 3.99 24.58 -7.77
N PRO A 180 3.44 25.67 -8.33
CA PRO A 180 3.48 25.90 -9.77
C PRO A 180 4.92 26.13 -10.22
N VAL A 181 5.28 25.52 -11.34
CA VAL A 181 6.61 25.62 -11.96
C VAL A 181 6.50 25.91 -13.45
N THR A 182 7.62 26.31 -14.06
CA THR A 182 7.71 26.41 -15.52
C THR A 182 7.68 25.02 -16.16
N ALA A 183 7.30 24.95 -17.44
CA ALA A 183 7.35 23.70 -18.20
C ALA A 183 8.76 23.08 -18.22
N SER A 184 9.80 23.91 -18.29
CA SER A 184 11.19 23.42 -18.28
C SER A 184 11.58 22.77 -16.95
N GLU A 185 11.18 23.37 -15.82
CA GLU A 185 11.44 22.80 -14.48
C GLU A 185 10.67 21.49 -14.28
N TYR A 186 9.45 21.41 -14.80
CA TYR A 186 8.66 20.19 -14.80
C TYR A 186 9.33 19.09 -15.64
N ASP A 187 9.72 19.39 -16.89
CA ASP A 187 10.39 18.44 -17.77
C ASP A 187 11.70 17.91 -17.15
N ASP A 188 12.48 18.79 -16.52
CA ASP A 188 13.70 18.40 -15.79
C ASP A 188 13.39 17.45 -14.62
N PHE A 189 12.30 17.70 -13.89
CA PHE A 189 11.84 16.83 -12.80
C PHE A 189 11.41 15.45 -13.33
N ILE A 190 10.58 15.41 -14.38
CA ILE A 190 10.12 14.16 -15.00
C ILE A 190 11.31 13.36 -15.52
N ALA A 191 12.24 14.00 -16.24
CA ALA A 191 13.44 13.34 -16.73
C ALA A 191 14.35 12.81 -15.60
N ALA A 192 14.31 13.39 -14.40
CA ALA A 192 15.00 12.87 -13.23
C ALA A 192 14.29 11.63 -12.65
N GLN A 193 12.95 11.62 -12.61
CA GLN A 193 12.16 10.45 -12.19
C GLN A 193 12.34 9.27 -13.16
N ASP A 194 12.31 9.52 -14.47
CA ASP A 194 12.46 8.49 -15.51
C ASP A 194 13.79 7.74 -15.42
N LYS A 195 14.86 8.42 -14.96
CA LYS A 195 16.20 7.84 -14.77
C LYS A 195 16.33 6.97 -13.53
N LYS A 196 15.35 6.99 -12.62
CA LYS A 196 15.34 6.10 -11.46
C LYS A 196 15.23 4.65 -11.94
N LYS A 197 15.82 3.75 -11.16
CA LYS A 197 15.70 2.32 -11.39
C LYS A 197 14.23 1.91 -11.26
N ASP A 198 13.78 1.08 -12.19
CA ASP A 198 12.47 0.47 -12.14
C ASP A 198 12.41 -0.59 -11.02
N ALA A 199 11.21 -0.83 -10.50
CA ALA A 199 10.97 -1.93 -9.58
C ALA A 199 11.27 -3.28 -10.24
N ILE A 200 11.71 -4.23 -9.42
CA ILE A 200 11.97 -5.61 -9.86
C ILE A 200 10.64 -6.37 -9.80
N TRP A 201 10.26 -6.98 -10.92
CA TRP A 201 9.03 -7.76 -11.02
C TRP A 201 9.37 -9.26 -11.09
N TYR A 202 8.56 -10.06 -10.39
CA TYR A 202 8.64 -11.52 -10.36
C TYR A 202 7.41 -12.12 -11.02
N ASP A 203 7.56 -13.26 -11.68
CA ASP A 203 6.42 -13.94 -12.28
C ASP A 203 5.44 -14.37 -11.19
N PHE A 204 4.13 -14.36 -11.48
CA PHE A 204 3.13 -14.78 -10.52
C PHE A 204 3.09 -16.33 -10.41
N THR A 205 4.12 -16.89 -9.78
CA THR A 205 4.29 -18.34 -9.59
C THR A 205 4.41 -18.69 -8.12
N THR A 206 4.04 -19.93 -7.75
CA THR A 206 4.24 -20.42 -6.38
C THR A 206 5.70 -20.37 -5.95
N GLU A 207 6.65 -20.58 -6.87
CA GLU A 207 8.08 -20.53 -6.56
C GLU A 207 8.51 -19.10 -6.18
N ASP A 208 8.17 -18.12 -7.01
CA ASP A 208 8.52 -16.72 -6.76
C ASP A 208 7.83 -16.19 -5.51
N ILE A 209 6.53 -16.47 -5.32
CA ILE A 209 5.78 -16.11 -4.10
C ILE A 209 6.47 -16.64 -2.86
N ASN A 210 6.89 -17.90 -2.87
CA ASN A 210 7.62 -18.48 -1.74
C ASN A 210 8.98 -17.83 -1.53
N SER A 211 9.70 -17.50 -2.59
CA SER A 211 11.05 -16.89 -2.49
C SER A 211 11.02 -15.46 -1.96
N GLN A 212 9.99 -14.68 -2.32
CA GLN A 212 9.91 -13.25 -1.99
C GLN A 212 9.17 -12.98 -0.68
N LEU A 213 8.30 -13.90 -0.24
CA LEU A 213 7.47 -13.75 0.96
C LEU A 213 7.75 -14.81 2.03
N SER A 214 8.85 -15.58 1.93
CA SER A 214 9.26 -16.47 3.01
C SER A 214 9.83 -15.69 4.19
N GLU A 215 9.44 -16.07 5.40
CA GLU A 215 10.16 -15.68 6.62
C GLU A 215 11.63 -16.10 6.47
N GLU A 216 12.57 -15.16 6.55
CA GLU A 216 13.98 -15.54 6.69
C GLU A 216 14.09 -16.35 7.98
N SER A 217 14.41 -17.63 7.83
CA SER A 217 14.68 -18.51 8.96
C SER A 217 15.97 -18.05 9.63
N ASN A 218 15.81 -17.29 10.72
CA ASN A 218 16.89 -17.04 11.69
C ASN A 218 17.30 -18.33 12.41
#